data_AF-A0A9P8Q602-F1
#
_entry.id   AF-A0A9P8Q602-F1
#
_cell.length_a   1.000
_cell.length_b   1.000
_cell.length_c   1.000
_cell.angle_alpha   90.00
_cell.angle_beta   90.00
_cell.angle_gamma   90.00
#
_symmetry.space_group_name_H-M   'P 1'
#
loop_
_entity.id
_entity.type
_entity.pdbx_description
1 polymer ?
#
loop_
_entity_poly.entity_id
_entity_poly.type
_entity_poly.pdbx_seq_one_letter_code
_entity_poly.pdbx_strand_id
1 'polypeptide(L)'
;TGLGEWASVDENIRNTDVVVWATLALTHPPSTEQFPVMPSDFMQFIVGPSSFFERNPALDVPLATNKVNKSKYYEDVVAGAGVKSNSTSQECCKHSL
;
A
#
# COMPACT_ATOMS: atom_id res chain seq x y z
N THR A 1 17.44 24.02 24.45
CA THR A 1 17.31 24.21 22.98
C THR A 1 16.80 22.93 22.35
N GLY A 2 16.07 23.05 21.24
CA GLY A 2 15.49 21.93 20.51
C GLY A 2 14.11 21.47 21.02
N LEU A 3 13.69 20.28 20.60
CA LEU A 3 12.33 19.75 20.84
C LEU A 3 11.98 19.67 22.33
N GLY A 4 12.94 19.34 23.20
CA GLY A 4 12.72 19.27 24.64
C GLY A 4 12.36 20.61 25.29
N GLU A 5 12.82 21.74 24.73
CA GLU A 5 12.42 23.07 25.20
C GLU A 5 11.01 23.42 24.72
N TRP A 6 10.69 23.11 23.46
CA TRP A 6 9.35 23.36 22.89
C TRP A 6 8.26 22.52 23.56
N ALA A 7 8.58 21.29 23.96
CA ALA A 7 7.68 20.41 24.70
C ALA A 7 7.54 20.77 26.19
N SER A 8 8.44 21.59 26.74
CA SER A 8 8.42 21.96 28.16
C SER A 8 7.48 23.13 28.47
N VAL A 9 7.03 23.85 27.44
CA VAL A 9 6.10 24.97 27.57
C VAL A 9 4.66 24.45 27.52
N ASP A 10 3.82 24.86 28.47
CA ASP A 10 2.41 24.52 28.54
C ASP A 10 1.57 25.44 27.64
N GLU A 11 1.81 25.36 26.33
CA GLU A 11 1.05 26.13 25.33
C GLU A 11 -0.26 25.41 24.95
N ASN A 12 -1.28 26.19 24.59
CA ASN A 12 -2.55 25.62 24.14
C ASN A 12 -2.44 25.03 22.72
N ILE A 13 -2.70 23.72 22.62
CA ILE A 13 -2.64 22.95 21.36
C ILE A 13 -4.02 22.68 20.73
N ARG A 14 -5.12 23.14 21.34
CA ARG A 14 -6.49 22.84 20.89
C ARG A 14 -6.96 23.88 19.88
N ASN A 15 -7.30 23.42 18.67
CA ASN A 15 -7.77 24.25 17.56
C ASN A 15 -6.77 25.37 17.19
N THR A 16 -5.48 25.09 17.34
CA THR A 16 -4.38 25.97 16.97
C THR A 16 -3.57 25.35 15.84
N ASP A 17 -2.68 26.15 15.24
CA ASP A 17 -1.67 25.64 14.34
C ASP A 17 -0.64 24.83 15.14
N VAL A 18 -0.44 23.56 14.77
CA VAL A 18 0.38 22.62 15.52
C VAL A 18 1.33 21.87 14.61
N VAL A 19 2.48 21.52 15.14
CA VAL A 19 3.50 20.72 14.45
C VAL A 19 3.61 19.36 15.13
N VAL A 20 3.59 18.28 14.33
CA VAL A 20 3.76 16.91 14.80
C VAL A 20 5.16 16.41 14.47
N TRP A 21 5.88 15.91 15.48
CA TRP A 21 7.21 15.34 15.36
C TRP A 21 7.14 13.83 15.60
N ALA A 22 7.20 13.03 14.54
CA ALA A 22 7.18 11.56 14.64
C ALA A 22 8.60 10.99 14.76
N THR A 23 8.86 10.22 15.82
CA THR A 23 10.15 9.53 16.03
C THR A 23 10.08 8.12 15.47
N LEU A 24 10.91 7.82 14.48
CA LEU A 24 11.10 6.48 13.93
C LEU A 24 12.50 6.00 14.30
N ALA A 25 12.60 4.78 14.82
CA ALA A 25 13.88 4.19 15.21
C ALA A 25 13.92 2.71 14.84
N LEU A 26 15.09 2.27 14.38
CA LEU A 26 15.43 0.87 14.17
C LEU A 26 16.62 0.54 15.07
N THR A 27 16.51 -0.51 15.88
CA THR A 27 17.69 -1.11 16.51
C THR A 27 18.29 -2.09 15.51
N HIS A 28 19.54 -1.83 15.07
CA HIS A 28 20.21 -2.62 14.03
C HIS A 28 21.27 -3.56 14.65
N PRO A 29 20.88 -4.78 15.09
CA PRO A 29 21.84 -5.77 15.56
C PRO A 29 22.73 -6.23 14.39
N PRO A 30 24.07 -6.17 14.50
CA PRO A 30 24.95 -6.64 13.45
C PRO A 30 24.76 -8.13 13.19
N SER A 31 24.64 -8.52 11.92
CA SER A 31 24.54 -9.92 11.50
C SER A 31 25.52 -10.26 10.40
N THR A 32 25.99 -11.50 10.35
CA THR A 32 26.98 -11.97 9.35
C THR A 32 26.45 -11.93 7.91
N GLU A 33 25.14 -12.01 7.73
CA GLU A 33 24.43 -11.94 6.44
C GLU A 33 24.46 -10.52 5.84
N GLN A 34 24.80 -9.50 6.64
CA GLN A 34 24.92 -8.11 6.20
C GLN A 34 26.32 -7.77 5.68
N PHE A 35 27.24 -8.75 5.66
CA PHE A 35 28.61 -8.59 5.18
C PHE A 35 28.86 -9.46 3.93
N PRO A 36 29.57 -8.97 2.90
CA PRO A 36 30.26 -7.68 2.76
C PRO A 36 29.36 -6.51 2.32
N VAL A 37 28.11 -6.79 1.95
CA VAL A 37 27.13 -5.79 1.52
C VAL A 37 25.84 -6.01 2.30
N MET A 38 25.38 -4.95 2.96
CA MET A 38 24.13 -4.97 3.71
C MET A 38 22.93 -4.96 2.74
N PRO A 39 21.96 -5.88 2.88
CA PRO A 39 20.67 -5.79 2.22
C PRO A 39 19.89 -4.52 2.64
N SER A 40 18.95 -4.07 1.82
CA SER A 40 18.14 -2.89 2.16
C SER A 40 17.11 -3.19 3.25
N ASP A 41 17.20 -2.46 4.36
CA ASP A 41 16.17 -2.40 5.40
C ASP A 41 15.22 -1.21 5.15
N PHE A 42 13.93 -1.41 5.41
CA PHE A 42 12.88 -0.41 5.18
C PHE A 42 12.12 -0.08 6.45
N MET A 43 11.95 1.21 6.73
CA MET A 43 11.00 1.75 7.71
C MET A 43 9.98 2.63 6.99
N GLN A 44 8.70 2.44 7.29
CA GLN A 44 7.62 3.24 6.71
C GLN A 44 6.62 3.63 7.79
N PHE A 45 6.09 4.85 7.68
CA PHE A 45 4.88 5.28 8.37
C PHE A 45 3.93 5.89 7.34
N ILE A 46 2.64 5.78 7.59
CA ILE A 46 1.60 6.25 6.67
C ILE A 46 0.71 7.21 7.43
N VAL A 47 0.54 8.42 6.87
CA VAL A 47 -0.47 9.37 7.34
C VAL A 47 -1.70 9.18 6.47
N GLY A 48 -2.62 8.35 6.97
CA GLY A 48 -3.88 8.05 6.30
C GLY A 48 -4.97 9.05 6.68
N PRO A 49 -5.87 9.41 5.74
CA PRO A 49 -7.06 10.19 6.06
C PRO A 49 -7.99 9.38 6.97
N SER A 50 -8.40 9.97 8.10
CA SER A 50 -9.43 9.40 8.99
C SER A 50 -10.63 10.32 9.06
N SER A 51 -11.80 9.81 8.65
CA SER A 51 -13.04 10.61 8.55
C SER A 51 -12.89 11.90 7.73
N PHE A 52 -11.92 11.93 6.80
CA PHE A 52 -11.64 13.10 5.96
C PHE A 52 -12.55 13.14 4.72
N PHE A 53 -12.91 11.96 4.19
CA PHE A 53 -13.82 11.81 3.05
C PHE A 53 -15.14 11.19 3.49
N GLU A 54 -16.24 11.58 2.84
CA GLU A 54 -17.57 10.99 3.07
C GLU A 54 -17.66 9.55 2.52
N ARG A 55 -16.95 9.28 1.42
CA ARG A 55 -16.91 7.98 0.73
C ARG A 55 -15.50 7.71 0.22
N ASN A 56 -15.24 6.48 -0.23
CA ASN A 56 -13.92 6.10 -0.74
C ASN A 56 -13.50 7.01 -1.92
N PRO A 57 -12.38 7.77 -1.79
CA PRO A 57 -11.93 8.72 -2.82
C PRO A 57 -11.48 8.04 -4.12
N ALA A 58 -11.24 6.73 -4.11
CA ALA A 58 -10.76 5.98 -5.27
C ALA A 58 -11.87 5.32 -6.09
N LEU A 59 -13.15 5.59 -5.82
CA LEU A 59 -14.27 4.93 -6.50
C LEU A 59 -14.30 5.18 -8.02
N ASP A 60 -13.85 6.35 -8.47
CA ASP A 60 -13.89 6.73 -9.89
C ASP A 60 -12.59 6.37 -10.65
N VAL A 61 -11.67 5.64 -10.01
CA VAL A 61 -10.39 5.28 -10.63
C VAL A 61 -10.58 4.10 -11.59
N PRO A 62 -10.31 4.26 -12.90
CA PRO A 62 -10.49 3.18 -13.86
C PRO A 62 -9.46 2.07 -13.64
N LEU A 63 -9.87 0.83 -13.92
CA LEU A 63 -8.99 -0.34 -13.84
C LEU A 63 -7.85 -0.26 -14.86
N ALA A 64 -6.69 -0.81 -14.49
CA ALA A 64 -5.54 -0.90 -15.38
C ALA A 64 -5.86 -1.80 -16.59
N THR A 65 -5.72 -1.28 -17.81
CA THR A 65 -6.09 -1.98 -19.05
C THR A 65 -4.95 -2.75 -19.72
N ASN A 66 -3.73 -2.70 -19.18
CA ASN A 66 -2.53 -3.39 -19.67
C ASN A 66 -2.32 -3.29 -21.21
N LYS A 67 -2.67 -2.14 -21.81
CA LYS A 67 -2.59 -1.93 -23.27
C LYS A 67 -1.15 -1.98 -23.80
N VAL A 68 -0.17 -1.65 -22.97
CA VAL A 68 1.24 -1.56 -23.36
C VAL A 68 1.95 -2.92 -23.21
N ASN A 69 1.89 -3.54 -22.03
CA ASN A 69 2.60 -4.79 -21.75
C ASN A 69 1.85 -6.01 -22.33
N LYS A 70 0.53 -5.91 -22.53
CA LYS A 70 -0.33 -6.98 -23.11
C LYS A 70 -0.22 -8.30 -22.35
N SER A 71 0.30 -8.31 -21.12
CA SER A 71 0.38 -9.53 -20.34
C SER A 71 -1.04 -10.01 -20.01
N LYS A 72 -1.27 -11.30 -20.22
CA LYS A 72 -2.49 -12.02 -19.86
C LYS A 72 -2.13 -13.16 -18.94
N TYR A 73 -3.03 -13.54 -18.04
CA TYR A 73 -2.83 -14.76 -17.26
C TYR A 73 -2.76 -15.96 -18.20
N TYR A 74 -1.88 -16.91 -17.88
CA TYR A 74 -1.66 -18.10 -18.71
C TYR A 74 -2.96 -18.86 -18.98
N GLU A 75 -3.80 -19.04 -17.94
CA GLU A 75 -5.13 -19.66 -18.04
C GLU A 75 -6.04 -18.93 -19.06
N ASP A 76 -6.03 -17.60 -19.07
CA ASP A 76 -6.85 -16.79 -20.00
C ASP A 76 -6.37 -16.91 -21.46
N VAL A 77 -5.08 -17.13 -21.67
CA VAL A 77 -4.51 -17.39 -22.99
C VAL A 77 -4.88 -18.79 -23.48
N VAL A 78 -4.84 -19.80 -22.59
CA VAL A 78 -5.23 -21.17 -22.91
C VAL A 78 -6.73 -21.25 -23.25
N ALA A 79 -7.58 -20.55 -22.49
CA ALA A 79 -9.01 -20.43 -22.76
C ALA A 79 -9.28 -19.68 -24.08
N GLY A 80 -8.54 -18.60 -24.38
CA GLY A 80 -8.65 -17.84 -25.62
C GLY A 80 -8.08 -18.54 -26.86
N ALA A 81 -7.13 -19.47 -26.68
CA ALA A 81 -6.53 -20.29 -27.73
C ALA A 81 -7.37 -21.53 -28.10
N GLY A 82 -8.56 -21.69 -27.52
CA GLY A 82 -9.46 -22.80 -27.83
C GLY A 82 -9.03 -24.15 -27.28
N VAL A 83 -8.05 -24.21 -26.38
CA VAL A 83 -7.67 -25.44 -25.69
C VAL A 83 -8.64 -25.63 -24.53
N LYS A 84 -9.61 -26.53 -24.71
CA LYS A 84 -10.59 -26.89 -23.69
C LYS A 84 -9.87 -27.61 -22.53
N SER A 85 -9.64 -26.91 -21.42
CA SER A 85 -9.48 -27.58 -20.13
C SER A 85 -10.79 -28.33 -19.87
N ASN A 86 -10.70 -29.65 -19.88
CA ASN A 86 -11.84 -30.51 -19.66
C ASN A 86 -12.12 -30.55 -18.14
N SER A 87 -12.76 -29.51 -17.62
CA SER A 87 -13.39 -29.55 -16.30
C SER A 87 -14.85 -29.16 -16.42
N THR A 88 -15.68 -30.18 -16.23
CA THR A 88 -17.12 -30.08 -15.97
C THR A 88 -17.40 -29.13 -14.81
N SER A 89 -17.89 -27.93 -15.11
CA SER A 89 -19.02 -27.28 -14.44
C SER A 89 -19.31 -25.95 -15.15
N GLN A 90 -20.30 -26.02 -16.04
CA GLN A 90 -21.05 -24.85 -16.47
C GLN A 90 -21.68 -24.18 -15.24
N GLU A 91 -21.89 -22.86 -15.34
CA GLU A 91 -22.48 -21.94 -14.36
C GLU A 91 -21.47 -21.28 -13.39
N CYS A 92 -20.89 -20.16 -13.83
CA CYS A 92 -20.35 -19.16 -12.91
C CYS A 92 -20.57 -17.72 -13.42
N CYS A 93 -20.68 -17.51 -14.73
CA CYS A 93 -20.83 -16.17 -15.31
C CYS A 93 -22.16 -15.97 -16.08
N LYS A 94 -23.30 -16.29 -15.46
CA LYS A 94 -24.57 -15.70 -15.86
C LYS A 94 -25.16 -14.88 -14.71
N HIS A 95 -24.94 -13.57 -14.84
CA HIS A 95 -25.76 -12.47 -14.37
C HIS A 95 -26.03 -12.35 -12.87
N SER A 96 -25.57 -11.24 -12.29
CA SER A 96 -26.39 -10.48 -11.35
C SER A 96 -25.90 -9.03 -11.32
N LEU A 97 -26.75 -8.15 -11.88
CA LEU A 97 -26.83 -6.68 -11.75
C LEU A 97 -25.57 -5.86 -12.01
#